data_AF-A0A504YQM5-F1
#
_entry.id   AF-A0A504YQM5-F1
#
_cell.length_a   1.000
_cell.length_b   1.000
_cell.length_c   1.000
_cell.angle_alpha   90.00
_cell.angle_beta   90.00
_cell.angle_gamma   90.00
#
_symmetry.space_group_name_H-M   'P 1'
#
loop_
_entity.id
_entity.type
_entity.pdbx_description
1 polymer ?
#
loop_
_entity_poly.entity_id
_entity_poly.type
_entity_poly.pdbx_seq_one_letter_code
_entity_poly.pdbx_strand_id
1 'polypeptide(L)'
;MLKENAESQIQHSVFHTVADKFRLMRERFYNWHYLSWLILFVSALNVICIGGKRRAFGIFVAALHTAYNETSMTELNWIGDSYASLGFFLMPFATTVIVQTNRPYRFTMFLAGVTIFLSCMTSASVPDPSYLFLTHTILHGLGSTLVLCGTSLVTGEYFDKTHRFHVLATTFVSGGPYGVLIFGPLFSHWIQHYGWQQAFIYSGILFLFVTWLGTVTFLPKSTVEYQQAMTNDSEQMDQSGNKDSHAPLLLRNAPKASDGRGWAFCSVAHLRANPQVFLWGMERFLQNIVVYGLLMNLTAYVSQALDNELIRGAKVNLYFGIGESLVFTVGAFIGDRIRGYLPLTYLIGAGFAAVFLLIVQTTYTDINVVYILAGFTGGAVGVGNTFLYATAEEVMLVHGSIAFPMTKMVAGIGMLIAPAFSGAVIDGYGYRGFFISMAVLVCLRVGLLTVICIILHRKKKKLLLEEAQKHSNEPSLTHCCEFTSSKCGMTKTSSRCVSPSEQNGIPPTVDKVSDTEKRLALSTAWYRGSQQAVP
;
A
#
# COMPACT_ATOMS: atom_id res chain seq x y z
N MET A 1 40.20 -43.14 23.45
CA MET A 1 39.28 -41.97 23.47
C MET A 1 38.35 -42.11 24.66
N LEU A 2 38.29 -41.10 25.53
CA LEU A 2 37.31 -41.05 26.63
C LEU A 2 35.90 -40.89 26.05
N LYS A 3 34.90 -41.53 26.68
CA LYS A 3 33.50 -41.57 26.24
C LYS A 3 32.92 -40.17 25.98
N GLU A 4 33.30 -39.18 26.79
CA GLU A 4 32.90 -37.76 26.64
C GLU A 4 33.43 -37.11 25.34
N ASN A 5 34.61 -37.52 24.86
CA ASN A 5 35.18 -37.00 23.61
C ASN A 5 34.49 -37.60 22.37
N ALA A 6 33.94 -38.82 22.48
CA ALA A 6 33.16 -39.43 21.41
C ALA A 6 31.73 -38.86 21.35
N GLU A 7 31.10 -38.62 22.50
CA GLU A 7 29.76 -38.01 22.58
C GLU A 7 29.76 -36.56 22.08
N SER A 8 30.79 -35.76 22.42
CA SER A 8 30.95 -34.39 21.91
C SER A 8 31.23 -34.32 20.40
N GLN A 9 32.04 -35.24 19.85
CA GLN A 9 32.26 -35.34 18.40
C GLN A 9 30.99 -35.75 17.62
N ILE A 10 30.20 -36.68 18.16
CA ILE A 10 28.94 -37.11 17.54
C ILE A 10 27.91 -35.98 17.60
N GLN A 11 27.78 -35.30 18.74
CA GLN A 11 26.90 -34.13 18.85
C GLN A 11 27.31 -33.03 17.86
N HIS A 12 28.60 -32.68 17.79
CA HIS A 12 29.08 -31.67 16.85
C HIS A 12 28.85 -32.06 15.38
N SER A 13 29.01 -33.34 15.04
CA SER A 13 28.73 -33.88 13.69
C SER A 13 27.24 -33.85 13.33
N VAL A 14 26.36 -34.19 14.28
CA VAL A 14 24.90 -34.12 14.09
C VAL A 14 24.44 -32.67 13.99
N PHE A 15 24.93 -31.77 14.84
CA PHE A 15 24.62 -30.33 14.76
C PHE A 15 25.10 -29.72 13.44
N HIS A 16 26.29 -30.08 12.96
CA HIS A 16 26.79 -29.63 11.66
C HIS A 16 25.92 -30.17 10.51
N THR A 17 25.56 -31.45 10.54
CA THR A 17 24.68 -32.06 9.52
C THR A 17 23.29 -31.45 9.50
N VAL A 18 22.72 -31.16 10.67
CA VAL A 18 21.43 -30.48 10.81
C VAL A 18 21.52 -29.03 10.33
N ALA A 19 22.60 -28.33 10.69
CA ALA A 19 22.85 -26.95 10.25
C ALA A 19 23.01 -26.87 8.73
N ASP A 20 23.72 -27.82 8.11
CA ASP A 20 23.89 -27.90 6.66
C ASP A 20 22.58 -28.23 5.94
N LYS A 21 21.81 -29.20 6.44
CA LYS A 21 20.47 -29.49 5.92
C LYS A 21 19.56 -28.28 6.02
N PHE A 22 19.60 -27.56 7.14
CA PHE A 22 18.83 -26.34 7.34
C PHE A 22 19.28 -25.23 6.38
N ARG A 23 20.58 -25.08 6.16
CA ARG A 23 21.15 -24.12 5.20
C ARG A 23 20.68 -24.42 3.78
N LEU A 24 20.73 -25.68 3.36
CA LEU A 24 20.27 -26.12 2.03
C LEU A 24 18.76 -25.95 1.85
N MET A 25 17.94 -26.30 2.84
CA MET A 25 16.49 -26.05 2.80
C MET A 25 16.19 -24.56 2.71
N ARG A 26 16.93 -23.73 3.45
CA ARG A 26 16.80 -22.28 3.45
C ARG A 26 17.17 -21.69 2.08
N GLU A 27 18.25 -22.15 1.46
CA GLU A 27 18.65 -21.73 0.10
C GLU A 27 17.61 -22.14 -0.94
N ARG A 28 17.10 -23.39 -0.88
CA ARG A 28 16.01 -23.84 -1.76
C ARG A 28 14.74 -23.01 -1.61
N PHE A 29 14.39 -22.62 -0.39
CA PHE A 29 13.22 -21.79 -0.11
C PHE A 29 13.37 -20.38 -0.73
N TYR A 30 14.54 -19.75 -0.61
CA TYR A 30 14.76 -18.42 -1.17
C TYR A 30 14.99 -18.40 -2.68
N ASN A 31 15.45 -19.50 -3.27
CA ASN A 31 15.54 -19.66 -4.72
C ASN A 31 14.21 -20.09 -5.36
N TRP A 32 13.13 -20.17 -4.57
CA TRP A 32 11.85 -20.61 -5.09
C TRP A 32 11.24 -19.58 -6.04
N HIS A 33 10.86 -20.03 -7.25
CA HIS A 33 10.34 -19.17 -8.32
C HIS A 33 9.10 -18.35 -7.90
N TYR A 34 8.34 -18.84 -6.92
CA TYR A 34 7.12 -18.18 -6.42
C TYR A 34 7.34 -17.33 -5.15
N LEU A 35 8.60 -17.08 -4.75
CA LEU A 35 8.91 -16.29 -3.55
C LEU A 35 8.24 -14.91 -3.57
N SER A 36 8.23 -14.21 -4.71
CA SER A 36 7.59 -12.90 -4.87
C SER A 36 6.09 -12.95 -4.49
N TRP A 37 5.39 -14.00 -4.92
CA TRP A 37 3.97 -14.20 -4.61
C TRP A 37 3.74 -14.57 -3.15
N LEU A 38 4.65 -15.35 -2.55
CA LEU A 38 4.60 -15.66 -1.12
C LEU A 38 4.82 -14.39 -0.27
N ILE A 39 5.79 -13.55 -0.64
CA ILE A 39 6.03 -12.25 0.02
C ILE A 39 4.79 -11.36 -0.10
N LEU A 40 4.15 -11.32 -1.28
CA LEU A 40 2.91 -10.57 -1.47
C LEU A 40 1.79 -11.10 -0.58
N PHE A 41 1.60 -12.42 -0.51
CA PHE A 41 0.58 -13.05 0.33
C PHE A 41 0.80 -12.73 1.81
N VAL A 42 2.03 -12.90 2.32
CA VAL A 42 2.37 -12.59 3.71
C VAL A 42 2.20 -11.09 4.00
N SER A 43 2.55 -10.22 3.04
CA SER A 43 2.35 -8.77 3.15
C SER A 43 0.87 -8.40 3.22
N ALA A 44 0.04 -8.97 2.34
CA ALA A 44 -1.41 -8.77 2.34
C ALA A 44 -2.03 -9.25 3.65
N LEU A 45 -1.65 -10.43 4.15
CA LEU A 45 -2.15 -10.99 5.41
C LEU A 45 -1.85 -10.06 6.60
N ASN A 46 -0.62 -9.56 6.70
CA ASN A 46 -0.22 -8.61 7.73
C ASN A 46 -1.06 -7.32 7.70
N VAL A 47 -1.28 -6.75 6.51
CA VAL A 47 -2.08 -5.54 6.35
C VAL A 47 -3.57 -5.79 6.62
N ILE A 48 -4.10 -6.95 6.24
CA ILE A 48 -5.48 -7.36 6.56
C ILE A 48 -5.67 -7.46 8.07
N CYS A 49 -4.71 -8.04 8.81
CA CYS A 49 -4.77 -8.12 10.27
C CYS A 49 -4.78 -6.73 10.94
N ILE A 50 -3.80 -5.89 10.62
CA ILE A 50 -3.67 -4.55 11.24
C ILE A 50 -4.81 -3.63 10.81
N GLY A 51 -5.13 -3.61 9.51
CA GLY A 51 -6.21 -2.79 8.96
C GLY A 51 -7.60 -3.28 9.36
N GLY A 52 -7.78 -4.59 9.56
CA GLY A 52 -9.00 -5.21 10.04
C GLY A 52 -9.28 -4.88 11.49
N LYS A 53 -8.28 -5.02 12.37
CA LYS A 53 -8.41 -4.60 13.77
C LYS A 53 -8.87 -3.15 13.86
N ARG A 54 -8.24 -2.27 13.10
CA ARG A 54 -8.56 -0.84 13.08
C ARG A 54 -10.02 -0.59 12.73
N ARG A 55 -10.51 -1.17 11.63
CA ARG A 55 -11.88 -0.96 11.18
C ARG A 55 -12.92 -1.60 12.10
N ALA A 56 -12.55 -2.68 12.78
CA ALA A 56 -13.41 -3.37 13.74
C ALA A 56 -13.25 -2.84 15.18
N PHE A 57 -12.42 -1.82 15.42
CA PHE A 57 -12.12 -1.34 16.78
C PHE A 57 -13.32 -0.68 17.46
N GLY A 58 -14.31 -0.21 16.70
CA GLY A 58 -15.58 0.28 17.26
C GLY A 58 -16.30 -0.74 18.17
N ILE A 59 -16.06 -2.05 17.95
CA ILE A 59 -16.59 -3.11 18.82
C ILE A 59 -15.89 -3.09 20.20
N PHE A 60 -14.58 -2.84 20.23
CA PHE A 60 -13.85 -2.63 21.48
C PHE A 60 -14.30 -1.36 22.19
N VAL A 61 -14.52 -0.26 21.46
CA VAL A 61 -15.03 0.99 22.03
C VAL A 61 -16.36 0.78 22.74
N ALA A 62 -17.32 0.10 22.11
CA ALA A 62 -18.62 -0.18 22.71
C ALA A 62 -18.51 -1.06 23.98
N ALA A 63 -17.63 -2.06 23.97
CA ALA A 63 -17.37 -2.91 25.12
C ALA A 63 -16.68 -2.14 26.27
N LEU A 64 -15.72 -1.27 25.94
CA LEU A 64 -15.02 -0.42 26.91
C LEU A 64 -15.96 0.61 27.53
N HIS A 65 -16.84 1.22 26.75
CA HIS A 65 -17.85 2.15 27.27
C HIS A 65 -18.80 1.47 28.27
N THR A 66 -19.11 0.19 28.05
CA THR A 66 -19.94 -0.60 28.97
C THR A 66 -19.18 -0.98 30.26
N ALA A 67 -17.86 -1.18 30.16
CA ALA A 67 -17.01 -1.48 31.32
C ALA A 67 -16.66 -0.23 32.13
N TYR A 68 -16.55 0.93 31.47
CA TYR A 68 -16.09 2.19 32.04
C TYR A 68 -17.10 3.32 31.78
N ASN A 69 -18.19 3.30 32.54
CA ASN A 69 -19.33 4.23 32.37
C ASN A 69 -18.98 5.71 32.57
N GLU A 70 -17.85 6.03 33.20
CA GLU A 70 -17.41 7.42 33.46
C GLU A 70 -16.67 8.04 32.27
N THR A 71 -16.23 7.23 31.30
CA THR A 71 -15.49 7.73 30.13
C THR A 71 -16.40 8.12 28.98
N SER A 72 -16.10 9.27 28.36
CA SER A 72 -16.90 9.76 27.23
C SER A 72 -16.69 8.89 25.99
N MET A 73 -17.75 8.70 25.18
CA MET A 73 -17.65 7.99 23.90
C MET A 73 -16.62 8.64 22.95
N THR A 74 -16.48 9.97 23.03
CA THR A 74 -15.49 10.74 22.26
C THR A 74 -14.06 10.35 22.62
N GLU A 75 -13.76 10.20 23.92
CA GLU A 75 -12.44 9.80 24.40
C GLU A 75 -12.07 8.37 23.95
N LEU A 76 -13.00 7.42 24.09
CA LEU A 76 -12.79 6.04 23.67
C LEU A 76 -12.61 5.91 22.14
N ASN A 77 -13.40 6.67 21.37
CA ASN A 77 -13.20 6.77 19.92
C ASN A 77 -11.81 7.33 19.61
N TRP A 78 -11.37 8.37 20.32
CA TRP A 78 -10.06 8.96 20.10
C TRP A 78 -8.93 7.97 20.35
N ILE A 79 -9.03 7.10 21.37
CA ILE A 79 -8.08 6.00 21.61
C ILE A 79 -8.00 5.05 20.41
N GLY A 80 -9.14 4.70 19.82
CA GLY A 80 -9.22 3.78 18.69
C GLY A 80 -8.59 4.30 17.40
N ASP A 81 -8.75 5.58 17.10
CA ASP A 81 -8.19 6.18 15.88
C ASP A 81 -6.75 6.66 16.04
N SER A 82 -6.38 7.07 17.25
CA SER A 82 -5.06 7.67 17.51
C SER A 82 -3.91 6.71 17.24
N TYR A 83 -4.06 5.40 17.51
CA TYR A 83 -2.98 4.44 17.22
C TYR A 83 -2.68 4.35 15.72
N ALA A 84 -3.73 4.36 14.89
CA ALA A 84 -3.58 4.26 13.45
C ALA A 84 -3.13 5.59 12.85
N SER A 85 -3.58 6.71 13.40
CA SER A 85 -3.10 8.05 13.08
C SER A 85 -1.60 8.16 13.33
N LEU A 86 -1.13 7.79 14.53
CA LEU A 86 0.28 7.76 14.87
C LEU A 86 1.06 6.85 13.94
N GLY A 87 0.50 5.66 13.65
CA GLY A 87 1.10 4.70 12.74
C GLY A 87 1.33 5.24 11.32
N PHE A 88 0.39 6.03 10.83
CA PHE A 88 0.48 6.67 9.52
C PHE A 88 1.39 7.91 9.53
N PHE A 89 1.35 8.70 10.60
CA PHE A 89 2.21 9.87 10.78
C PHE A 89 3.69 9.50 10.80
N LEU A 90 4.05 8.41 11.49
CA LEU A 90 5.44 7.97 11.64
C LEU A 90 6.03 7.28 10.40
N MET A 91 5.22 7.00 9.38
CA MET A 91 5.61 6.16 8.25
C MET A 91 6.81 6.68 7.43
N PRO A 92 6.94 7.99 7.11
CA PRO A 92 8.14 8.51 6.44
C PRO A 92 9.42 8.33 7.25
N PHE A 93 9.35 8.54 8.56
CA PHE A 93 10.51 8.43 9.44
C PHE A 93 10.98 6.98 9.55
N ALA A 94 10.05 6.05 9.79
CA ALA A 94 10.36 4.62 9.82
C ALA A 94 10.88 4.12 8.47
N THR A 95 10.27 4.55 7.36
CA THR A 95 10.74 4.19 6.01
C THR A 95 12.17 4.67 5.76
N THR A 96 12.48 5.90 6.16
CA THR A 96 13.84 6.49 6.06
C THR A 96 14.85 5.62 6.82
N VAL A 97 14.54 5.28 8.08
CA VAL A 97 15.43 4.45 8.92
C VAL A 97 15.64 3.06 8.30
N ILE A 98 14.59 2.40 7.84
CA ILE A 98 14.67 1.07 7.22
C ILE A 98 15.54 1.12 5.96
N VAL A 99 15.36 2.12 5.11
CA VAL A 99 16.14 2.25 3.87
C VAL A 99 17.62 2.57 4.18
N GLN A 100 17.90 3.47 5.14
CA GLN A 100 19.27 3.85 5.52
C GLN A 100 20.04 2.72 6.21
N THR A 101 19.35 1.82 6.92
CA THR A 101 19.96 0.68 7.62
C THR A 101 20.15 -0.55 6.72
N ASN A 102 20.21 -0.36 5.40
CA ASN A 102 20.31 -1.42 4.39
C ASN A 102 19.13 -2.41 4.41
N ARG A 103 17.91 -1.89 4.60
CA ARG A 103 16.64 -2.61 4.43
C ARG A 103 16.54 -3.89 5.27
N PRO A 104 16.65 -3.80 6.61
CA PRO A 104 16.58 -4.96 7.50
C PRO A 104 15.13 -5.42 7.69
N TYR A 105 14.45 -5.85 6.63
CA TYR A 105 13.01 -6.18 6.63
C TYR A 105 12.64 -7.24 7.67
N ARG A 106 13.48 -8.27 7.83
CA ARG A 106 13.24 -9.34 8.81
C ARG A 106 13.24 -8.81 10.25
N PHE A 107 14.27 -8.03 10.58
CA PHE A 107 14.38 -7.43 11.91
C PHE A 107 13.25 -6.43 12.16
N THR A 108 12.88 -5.65 11.13
CA THR A 108 11.74 -4.73 11.16
C THR A 108 10.44 -5.46 11.52
N MET A 109 10.14 -6.58 10.85
CA MET A 109 8.95 -7.38 11.12
C MET A 109 9.01 -8.08 12.49
N PHE A 110 10.18 -8.58 12.88
CA PHE A 110 10.36 -9.16 14.22
C PHE A 110 10.04 -8.14 15.32
N LEU A 111 10.63 -6.95 15.24
CA LEU A 111 10.40 -5.87 16.18
C LEU A 111 8.93 -5.44 16.19
N ALA A 112 8.33 -5.30 15.01
CA ALA A 112 6.92 -4.96 14.87
C ALA A 112 6.00 -5.94 15.61
N GLY A 113 6.23 -7.25 15.42
CA GLY A 113 5.43 -8.30 16.06
C GLY A 113 5.56 -8.28 17.58
N VAL A 114 6.78 -8.11 18.10
CA VAL A 114 7.05 -7.97 19.53
C VAL A 114 6.33 -6.73 20.08
N THR A 115 6.48 -5.56 19.46
CA THR A 115 5.84 -4.32 19.94
C THR A 115 4.31 -4.41 19.93
N ILE A 116 3.69 -4.98 18.88
CA ILE A 116 2.23 -5.19 18.81
C ILE A 116 1.76 -6.18 19.88
N PHE A 117 2.49 -7.28 20.08
CA PHE A 117 2.18 -8.27 21.10
C PHE A 117 2.19 -7.64 22.49
N LEU A 118 3.27 -6.94 22.86
CA LEU A 118 3.39 -6.21 24.13
C LEU A 118 2.27 -5.17 24.29
N SER A 119 1.94 -4.43 23.24
CA SER A 119 0.82 -3.49 23.25
C SER A 119 -0.50 -4.18 23.59
N CYS A 120 -0.81 -5.30 22.94
CA CYS A 120 -2.05 -6.05 23.20
C CYS A 120 -2.07 -6.65 24.62
N MET A 121 -0.95 -7.23 25.10
CA MET A 121 -0.87 -7.78 26.46
C MET A 121 -1.06 -6.69 27.52
N THR A 122 -0.37 -5.56 27.36
CA THR A 122 -0.49 -4.43 28.31
C THR A 122 -1.86 -3.76 28.24
N SER A 123 -2.47 -3.67 27.05
CA SER A 123 -3.84 -3.15 26.87
C SER A 123 -4.89 -4.05 27.53
N ALA A 124 -4.67 -5.36 27.61
CA ALA A 124 -5.60 -6.29 28.26
C ALA A 124 -5.62 -6.16 29.80
N SER A 125 -4.57 -5.58 30.39
CA SER A 125 -4.38 -5.48 31.84
C SER A 125 -4.55 -4.05 32.37
N VAL A 126 -5.10 -3.13 31.55
CA VAL A 126 -5.30 -1.74 32.00
C VAL A 126 -6.39 -1.65 33.07
N PRO A 127 -6.15 -0.94 34.18
CA PRO A 127 -7.18 -0.70 35.18
C PRO A 127 -8.15 0.40 34.75
N ASP A 128 -7.68 1.38 33.96
CA ASP A 128 -8.42 2.56 33.52
C ASP A 128 -8.19 2.83 32.01
N PRO A 129 -9.20 3.34 31.27
CA PRO A 129 -9.09 3.63 29.84
C PRO A 129 -8.00 4.63 29.46
N SER A 130 -7.63 5.54 30.35
CA SER A 130 -6.57 6.52 30.09
C SER A 130 -5.23 5.84 29.79
N TYR A 131 -4.96 4.68 30.40
CA TYR A 131 -3.73 3.92 30.12
C TYR A 131 -3.70 3.34 28.70
N LEU A 132 -4.85 3.19 28.02
CA LEU A 132 -4.90 2.76 26.62
C LEU A 132 -4.27 3.78 25.67
N PHE A 133 -4.17 5.06 26.03
CA PHE A 133 -3.38 6.01 25.24
C PHE A 133 -1.90 5.60 25.18
N LEU A 134 -1.33 5.15 26.30
CA LEU A 134 0.06 4.71 26.32
C LEU A 134 0.21 3.29 25.74
N THR A 135 -0.56 2.34 26.26
CA THR A 135 -0.40 0.91 25.95
C THR A 135 -0.90 0.57 24.56
N HIS A 136 -2.02 1.16 24.12
CA HIS A 136 -2.59 0.92 22.81
C HIS A 136 -2.10 1.94 21.78
N THR A 137 -2.32 3.24 22.00
CA THR A 137 -2.03 4.24 20.95
C THR A 137 -0.56 4.30 20.57
N ILE A 138 0.34 4.45 21.55
CA ILE A 138 1.78 4.61 21.26
C ILE A 138 2.42 3.29 20.83
N LEU A 139 2.33 2.24 21.65
CA LEU A 139 3.00 0.97 21.34
C LEU A 139 2.43 0.30 20.08
N HIS A 140 1.10 0.20 19.96
CA HIS A 140 0.51 -0.40 18.77
C HIS A 140 0.74 0.46 17.52
N GLY A 141 0.74 1.79 17.65
CA GLY A 141 1.03 2.71 16.55
C GLY A 141 2.43 2.51 16.00
N LEU A 142 3.44 2.41 16.87
CA LEU A 142 4.84 2.13 16.48
C LEU A 142 4.96 0.78 15.76
N GLY A 143 4.43 -0.29 16.35
CA GLY A 143 4.49 -1.61 15.73
C GLY A 143 3.73 -1.67 14.40
N SER A 144 2.56 -1.04 14.32
CA SER A 144 1.77 -0.93 13.07
C SER A 144 2.54 -0.17 11.98
N THR A 145 3.28 0.89 12.35
CA THR A 145 4.14 1.64 11.42
C THR A 145 5.18 0.71 10.78
N LEU A 146 5.86 -0.10 11.59
CA LEU A 146 6.90 -1.02 11.14
C LEU A 146 6.33 -2.10 10.20
N VAL A 147 5.16 -2.66 10.52
CA VAL A 147 4.46 -3.61 9.62
C VAL A 147 4.13 -2.95 8.28
N LEU A 148 3.53 -1.75 8.30
CA LEU A 148 3.14 -1.04 7.07
C LEU A 148 4.35 -0.66 6.22
N CYS A 149 5.45 -0.22 6.83
CA CYS A 149 6.70 0.08 6.12
C CYS A 149 7.31 -1.21 5.53
N GLY A 150 7.48 -2.26 6.35
CA GLY A 150 8.11 -3.51 5.92
C GLY A 150 7.38 -4.16 4.76
N THR A 151 6.04 -4.28 4.86
CA THR A 151 5.18 -4.88 3.82
C THR A 151 5.14 -4.05 2.53
N SER A 152 5.07 -2.72 2.62
CA SER A 152 5.01 -1.85 1.44
C SER A 152 6.35 -1.72 0.71
N LEU A 153 7.46 -1.65 1.44
CA LEU A 153 8.80 -1.55 0.85
C LEU A 153 9.21 -2.87 0.18
N VAL A 154 9.07 -4.00 0.87
CA VAL A 154 9.43 -5.31 0.28
C VAL A 154 8.59 -5.60 -0.96
N THR A 155 7.28 -5.31 -0.92
CA THR A 155 6.41 -5.51 -2.09
C THR A 155 6.78 -4.58 -3.24
N GLY A 156 7.11 -3.32 -2.94
CA GLY A 156 7.57 -2.35 -3.95
C GLY A 156 8.90 -2.72 -4.62
N GLU A 157 9.74 -3.53 -3.98
CA GLU A 157 10.97 -4.07 -4.61
C GLU A 157 10.70 -5.23 -5.56
N TYR A 158 9.87 -6.18 -5.13
CA TYR A 158 9.57 -7.37 -5.92
C TYR A 158 8.62 -7.06 -7.08
N PHE A 159 7.63 -6.21 -6.83
CA PHE A 159 6.66 -5.73 -7.81
C PHE A 159 6.89 -4.25 -8.07
N ASP A 160 8.07 -3.94 -8.62
CA ASP A 160 8.42 -2.58 -8.96
C ASP A 160 7.49 -1.98 -10.02
N LYS A 161 7.67 -0.68 -10.28
CA LYS A 161 6.89 0.05 -11.28
C LYS A 161 6.95 -0.56 -12.68
N THR A 162 7.95 -1.34 -13.05
CA THR A 162 8.03 -1.92 -14.40
C THR A 162 7.28 -3.25 -14.49
N HIS A 163 7.00 -3.86 -13.35
CA HIS A 163 6.32 -5.14 -13.26
C HIS A 163 4.86 -5.08 -13.74
N ARG A 164 4.43 -6.10 -14.49
CA ARG A 164 3.07 -6.20 -15.06
C ARG A 164 1.96 -6.18 -14.00
N PHE A 165 2.25 -6.68 -12.80
CA PHE A 165 1.31 -6.83 -11.69
C PHE A 165 1.53 -5.80 -10.57
N HIS A 166 2.16 -4.66 -10.89
CA HIS A 166 2.51 -3.63 -9.90
C HIS A 166 1.30 -3.09 -9.15
N VAL A 167 0.25 -2.69 -9.88
CA VAL A 167 -0.96 -2.11 -9.27
C VAL A 167 -1.71 -3.19 -8.49
N LEU A 168 -1.80 -4.41 -9.00
CA LEU A 168 -2.40 -5.53 -8.27
C LEU A 168 -1.67 -5.80 -6.94
N ALA A 169 -0.35 -5.93 -6.96
CA ALA A 169 0.44 -6.23 -5.77
C ALA A 169 0.36 -5.10 -4.73
N THR A 170 0.54 -3.85 -5.15
CA THR A 170 0.44 -2.68 -4.26
C THR A 170 -0.98 -2.45 -3.74
N THR A 171 -2.01 -2.85 -4.51
CA THR A 171 -3.39 -2.86 -4.06
C THR A 171 -3.56 -3.86 -2.92
N PHE A 172 -3.16 -5.13 -3.07
CA PHE A 172 -3.29 -6.14 -2.01
C PHE A 172 -2.56 -5.76 -0.71
N VAL A 173 -1.45 -5.03 -0.79
CA VAL A 173 -0.74 -4.45 0.37
C VAL A 173 -1.47 -3.24 0.98
N SER A 174 -2.60 -2.84 0.43
CA SER A 174 -3.58 -1.91 1.02
C SER A 174 -4.84 -2.63 1.52
N GLY A 175 -4.85 -3.97 1.53
CA GLY A 175 -5.98 -4.91 1.73
C GLY A 175 -6.74 -4.86 3.05
N GLY A 176 -6.59 -3.80 3.83
CA GLY A 176 -7.36 -3.60 5.05
C GLY A 176 -8.90 -3.72 4.92
N PRO A 177 -9.56 -3.44 3.76
CA PRO A 177 -11.02 -3.59 3.66
C PRO A 177 -11.51 -5.00 3.98
N TYR A 178 -10.81 -6.05 3.52
CA TYR A 178 -11.18 -7.44 3.86
C TYR A 178 -11.11 -7.72 5.36
N GLY A 179 -10.27 -6.97 6.07
CA GLY A 179 -10.07 -7.14 7.50
C GLY A 179 -11.35 -6.92 8.30
N VAL A 180 -12.23 -5.97 7.94
CA VAL A 180 -13.47 -5.74 8.70
C VAL A 180 -14.46 -6.91 8.57
N LEU A 181 -14.45 -7.60 7.43
CA LEU A 181 -15.32 -8.75 7.18
C LEU A 181 -14.94 -9.97 8.04
N ILE A 182 -13.63 -10.10 8.34
CA ILE A 182 -13.10 -11.18 9.18
C ILE A 182 -13.15 -10.78 10.65
N PHE A 183 -12.57 -9.63 11.00
CA PHE A 183 -12.37 -9.22 12.38
C PHE A 183 -13.63 -8.64 13.03
N GLY A 184 -14.59 -8.14 12.26
CA GLY A 184 -15.88 -7.68 12.81
C GLY A 184 -16.62 -8.81 13.54
N PRO A 185 -16.99 -9.91 12.86
CA PRO A 185 -17.62 -11.06 13.51
C PRO A 185 -16.72 -11.71 14.56
N LEU A 186 -15.41 -11.84 14.29
CA LEU A 186 -14.47 -12.48 15.20
C LEU A 186 -14.35 -11.75 16.55
N PHE A 187 -14.19 -10.43 16.52
CA PHE A 187 -14.12 -9.63 17.76
C PHE A 187 -15.46 -9.58 18.47
N SER A 188 -16.58 -9.48 17.75
CA SER A 188 -17.91 -9.58 18.36
C SER A 188 -18.06 -10.89 19.14
N HIS A 189 -17.66 -12.01 18.55
CA HIS A 189 -17.70 -13.32 19.20
C HIS A 189 -16.77 -13.38 20.41
N TRP A 190 -15.51 -12.95 20.27
CA TRP A 190 -14.55 -12.96 21.38
C TRP A 190 -15.00 -12.10 22.56
N ILE A 191 -15.49 -10.90 22.29
CA ILE A 191 -15.93 -9.95 23.32
C ILE A 191 -17.19 -10.47 24.02
N GLN A 192 -18.17 -11.01 23.28
CA GLN A 192 -19.42 -11.51 23.87
C GLN A 192 -19.21 -12.73 24.78
N HIS A 193 -18.29 -13.64 24.43
CA HIS A 193 -18.08 -14.87 25.20
C HIS A 193 -16.95 -14.80 26.22
N TYR A 194 -15.91 -14.00 25.97
CA TYR A 194 -14.67 -13.99 26.77
C TYR A 194 -14.29 -12.60 27.30
N GLY A 195 -15.00 -11.55 26.91
CA GLY A 195 -14.70 -10.17 27.29
C GLY A 195 -13.60 -9.50 26.45
N TRP A 196 -13.48 -8.18 26.61
CA TRP A 196 -12.56 -7.36 25.82
C TRP A 196 -11.08 -7.60 26.16
N GLN A 197 -10.77 -7.94 27.41
CA GLN A 197 -9.40 -8.26 27.82
C GLN A 197 -8.86 -9.49 27.07
N GLN A 198 -9.66 -10.57 27.02
CA GLN A 198 -9.27 -11.79 26.31
C GLN A 198 -9.19 -11.56 24.80
N ALA A 199 -10.08 -10.74 24.24
CA ALA A 199 -10.01 -10.37 22.83
C ALA A 199 -8.70 -9.63 22.47
N PHE A 200 -8.16 -8.77 23.35
CA PHE A 200 -6.83 -8.18 23.18
C PHE A 200 -5.72 -9.25 23.23
N ILE A 201 -5.78 -10.17 24.18
CA ILE A 201 -4.78 -11.25 24.30
C ILE A 201 -4.74 -12.11 23.03
N TYR A 202 -5.90 -12.59 22.58
CA TYR A 202 -6.01 -13.40 21.36
C TYR A 202 -5.52 -12.64 20.12
N SER A 203 -5.85 -11.35 20.01
CA SER A 203 -5.34 -10.48 18.94
C SER A 203 -3.81 -10.36 18.96
N GLY A 204 -3.22 -10.19 20.15
CA GLY A 204 -1.76 -10.11 20.31
C GLY A 204 -1.05 -11.37 19.82
N ILE A 205 -1.52 -12.55 20.23
CA ILE A 205 -0.95 -13.84 19.83
C ILE A 205 -1.07 -14.04 18.31
N LEU A 206 -2.26 -13.77 17.75
CA LEU A 206 -2.51 -13.89 16.32
C LEU A 206 -1.59 -12.98 15.50
N PHE A 207 -1.47 -11.71 15.89
CA PHE A 207 -0.64 -10.76 15.15
C PHE A 207 0.85 -11.04 15.29
N LEU A 208 1.30 -11.55 16.44
CA LEU A 208 2.68 -12.01 16.60
C LEU A 208 3.01 -13.09 15.56
N PHE A 209 2.16 -14.12 15.47
CA PHE A 209 2.35 -15.21 14.52
C PHE A 209 2.37 -14.72 13.07
N VAL A 210 1.38 -13.93 12.68
CA VAL A 210 1.26 -13.39 11.31
C VAL A 210 2.44 -12.47 10.95
N THR A 211 2.91 -11.65 11.90
CA THR A 211 4.04 -10.75 11.67
C THR A 211 5.36 -11.51 11.54
N TRP A 212 5.53 -12.57 12.32
CA TRP A 212 6.74 -13.41 12.25
C TRP A 212 6.84 -14.25 10.98
N LEU A 213 5.73 -14.53 10.28
CA LEU A 213 5.81 -15.03 8.90
C LEU A 213 6.59 -14.05 8.00
N GLY A 214 6.45 -12.74 8.22
CA GLY A 214 7.25 -11.71 7.54
C GLY A 214 8.74 -11.77 7.90
N THR A 215 9.08 -12.05 9.16
CA THR A 215 10.47 -12.25 9.61
C THR A 215 11.16 -13.38 8.86
N VAL A 216 10.43 -14.45 8.53
CA VAL A 216 10.96 -15.59 7.78
C VAL A 216 11.05 -15.28 6.27
N THR A 217 10.05 -14.61 5.72
CA THR A 217 9.89 -14.48 4.26
C THR A 217 10.51 -13.23 3.64
N PHE A 218 10.55 -12.09 4.35
CA PHE A 218 10.92 -10.81 3.75
C PHE A 218 12.44 -10.70 3.60
N LEU A 219 12.92 -10.98 2.40
CA LEU A 219 14.33 -10.83 2.03
C LEU A 219 14.46 -9.64 1.06
N PRO A 220 15.49 -8.78 1.21
CA PRO A 220 15.75 -7.73 0.23
C PRO A 220 16.04 -8.33 -1.16
N LYS A 221 15.49 -7.74 -2.22
CA LYS A 221 15.66 -8.25 -3.58
C LYS A 221 17.13 -8.23 -4.03
N SER A 222 17.90 -7.24 -3.60
CA SER A 222 19.34 -7.16 -3.87
C SER A 222 20.12 -8.38 -3.36
N THR A 223 19.70 -8.94 -2.22
CA THR A 223 20.32 -10.13 -1.65
C THR A 223 20.01 -11.37 -2.49
N VAL A 224 18.78 -11.48 -3.01
CA VAL A 224 18.39 -12.58 -3.92
C VAL A 224 19.14 -12.50 -5.24
N GLU A 225 19.19 -11.34 -5.86
CA GLU A 225 19.90 -11.15 -7.12
C GLU A 225 21.41 -11.43 -6.97
N TYR A 226 22.01 -11.03 -5.85
CA TYR A 226 23.40 -11.37 -5.53
C TYR A 226 23.60 -12.88 -5.36
N GLN A 227 22.71 -13.56 -4.62
CA GLN A 227 22.78 -15.01 -4.44
C GLN A 227 22.63 -15.77 -5.76
N GLN A 228 21.71 -15.32 -6.63
CA GLN A 228 21.52 -15.89 -7.96
C GLN A 228 22.74 -15.67 -8.86
N ALA A 229 23.33 -14.47 -8.86
CA ALA A 229 24.57 -14.20 -9.60
C ALA A 229 25.72 -15.08 -9.12
N MET A 230 25.91 -15.21 -7.80
CA MET A 230 26.94 -16.08 -7.21
C MET A 230 26.73 -17.56 -7.53
N THR A 231 25.48 -18.03 -7.59
CA THR A 231 25.16 -19.44 -7.89
C THR A 231 25.39 -19.73 -9.38
N ASN A 232 24.98 -18.82 -10.26
CA ASN A 232 25.19 -18.95 -11.70
C ASN A 232 26.70 -18.91 -12.04
N ASP A 233 27.50 -18.07 -11.37
CA ASP A 233 28.95 -18.03 -11.56
C ASP A 233 29.62 -19.34 -11.11
N SER A 234 29.17 -19.95 -10.01
CA SER A 234 29.69 -21.26 -9.58
C SER A 234 29.34 -22.40 -10.55
N GLU A 235 28.14 -22.39 -11.13
CA GLU A 235 27.75 -23.38 -12.15
C GLU A 235 28.49 -23.17 -13.48
N GLN A 236 28.81 -21.92 -13.84
CA GLN A 236 29.59 -21.58 -15.04
C GLN A 236 31.10 -21.86 -14.88
N MET A 237 31.65 -21.71 -13.68
CA MET A 237 33.03 -22.10 -13.36
C MET A 237 33.25 -23.61 -13.44
N ASP A 238 32.26 -24.43 -13.09
CA ASP A 238 32.35 -25.89 -13.20
C ASP A 238 32.29 -26.39 -14.66
N GLN A 239 31.81 -25.57 -15.60
CA GLN A 239 31.67 -25.95 -17.02
C GLN A 239 32.69 -25.32 -17.98
N SER A 240 33.43 -24.28 -17.57
CA SER A 240 34.37 -23.60 -18.47
C SER A 240 35.64 -23.12 -17.75
N GLY A 241 36.74 -23.85 -17.96
CA GLY A 241 38.06 -23.53 -17.41
C GLY A 241 38.78 -22.39 -18.10
N ASN A 242 38.13 -21.25 -18.39
CA ASN A 242 38.85 -20.09 -18.92
C ASN A 242 38.40 -18.76 -18.32
N LYS A 243 39.40 -17.95 -17.95
CA LYS A 243 39.32 -16.66 -17.28
C LYS A 243 38.79 -15.60 -18.24
N ASP A 244 37.68 -14.98 -17.87
CA ASP A 244 37.47 -13.53 -17.83
C ASP A 244 36.20 -13.26 -17.01
N SER A 245 36.34 -13.43 -15.69
CA SER A 245 35.28 -13.18 -14.73
C SER A 245 35.14 -11.68 -14.51
N HIS A 246 34.30 -11.05 -15.33
CA HIS A 246 33.69 -9.77 -15.01
C HIS A 246 32.21 -10.00 -14.63
N ALA A 247 31.99 -10.64 -13.49
CA ALA A 247 30.73 -10.44 -12.77
C ALA A 247 30.64 -8.94 -12.41
N PRO A 248 29.58 -8.23 -12.81
CA PRO A 248 29.74 -6.86 -13.23
C PRO A 248 29.66 -5.90 -12.06
N LEU A 249 30.69 -5.07 -11.90
CA LEU A 249 30.67 -3.77 -11.23
C LEU A 249 29.47 -2.88 -11.68
N LEU A 250 28.81 -3.22 -12.81
CA LEU A 250 27.60 -2.58 -13.33
C LEU A 250 26.32 -2.89 -12.53
N LEU A 251 26.20 -4.03 -11.85
CA LEU A 251 25.01 -4.36 -11.03
C LEU A 251 24.95 -3.55 -9.73
N ARG A 252 26.12 -3.05 -9.28
CA ARG A 252 26.28 -2.15 -8.13
C ARG A 252 25.92 -0.69 -8.46
N ASN A 253 25.97 -0.31 -9.74
CA ASN A 253 25.86 1.08 -10.20
C ASN A 253 24.63 1.36 -11.08
N ALA A 254 23.78 0.38 -11.34
CA ALA A 254 22.50 0.62 -12.00
C ALA A 254 21.53 1.25 -10.98
N PRO A 255 21.16 2.54 -11.11
CA PRO A 255 20.18 3.15 -10.22
C PRO A 255 18.88 2.38 -10.37
N LYS A 256 18.50 1.63 -9.33
CA LYS A 256 17.22 0.93 -9.28
C LYS A 256 16.17 1.94 -8.83
N ALA A 257 14.94 1.77 -9.30
CA ALA A 257 13.80 2.56 -8.81
C ALA A 257 13.70 2.51 -7.27
N SER A 258 14.17 1.41 -6.65
CA SER A 258 14.22 1.23 -5.20
C SER A 258 15.25 2.10 -4.46
N ASP A 259 16.24 2.70 -5.13
CA ASP A 259 17.32 3.50 -4.54
C ASP A 259 16.86 4.90 -4.08
N GLY A 260 15.63 5.01 -3.58
CA GLY A 260 15.15 6.21 -2.89
C GLY A 260 16.23 6.69 -1.94
N ARG A 261 16.79 7.87 -2.25
CA ARG A 261 18.10 8.39 -1.85
C ARG A 261 18.18 8.72 -0.35
N GLY A 262 18.00 7.71 0.48
CA GLY A 262 18.10 7.76 1.94
C GLY A 262 17.00 8.55 2.66
N TRP A 263 16.12 9.30 2.00
CA TRP A 263 15.09 10.15 2.65
C TRP A 263 13.68 9.89 2.10
N ALA A 264 12.71 9.73 3.00
CA ALA A 264 11.30 9.51 2.66
C ALA A 264 10.50 10.81 2.41
N PHE A 265 11.17 11.95 2.23
CA PHE A 265 10.55 13.23 1.92
C PHE A 265 10.99 13.74 0.54
N CYS A 266 10.07 14.40 -0.17
CA CYS A 266 10.38 15.12 -1.39
C CYS A 266 11.29 16.32 -1.09
N SER A 267 12.23 16.61 -2.00
CA SER A 267 13.03 17.82 -1.93
C SER A 267 12.16 19.08 -2.07
N VAL A 268 12.59 20.17 -1.44
CA VAL A 268 11.88 21.47 -1.52
C VAL A 268 11.78 21.95 -2.97
N ALA A 269 12.81 21.70 -3.79
CA ALA A 269 12.81 22.00 -5.22
C ALA A 269 11.70 21.23 -5.96
N HIS A 270 11.55 19.93 -5.67
CA HIS A 270 10.49 19.10 -6.26
C HIS A 270 9.10 19.59 -5.88
N LEU A 271 8.90 19.93 -4.59
CA LEU A 271 7.62 20.45 -4.10
C LEU A 271 7.24 21.78 -4.80
N ARG A 272 8.20 22.69 -4.99
CA ARG A 272 7.97 23.95 -5.71
C ARG A 272 7.63 23.73 -7.20
N ALA A 273 8.28 22.78 -7.86
CA ALA A 273 8.00 22.45 -9.26
C ALA A 273 6.68 21.67 -9.46
N ASN A 274 6.14 21.07 -8.40
CA ASN A 274 4.99 20.18 -8.44
C ASN A 274 3.88 20.61 -7.46
N PRO A 275 3.15 21.71 -7.77
CA PRO A 275 2.07 22.20 -6.91
C PRO A 275 0.95 21.17 -6.70
N GLN A 276 0.78 20.21 -7.61
CA GLN A 276 -0.20 19.14 -7.46
C GLN A 276 0.03 18.27 -6.21
N VAL A 277 1.27 18.22 -5.67
CA VAL A 277 1.60 17.47 -4.45
C VAL A 277 0.91 18.08 -3.22
N PHE A 278 0.82 19.40 -3.13
CA PHE A 278 0.12 20.07 -2.02
C PHE A 278 -1.39 19.85 -2.09
N LEU A 279 -1.96 19.94 -3.29
CA LEU A 279 -3.38 19.65 -3.52
C LEU A 279 -3.72 18.20 -3.17
N TRP A 280 -2.82 17.27 -3.51
CA TRP A 280 -2.94 15.87 -3.12
C TRP A 280 -2.91 15.70 -1.60
N GLY A 281 -1.98 16.35 -0.91
CA GLY A 281 -1.95 16.36 0.57
C GLY A 281 -3.27 16.85 1.16
N MET A 282 -3.78 17.99 0.71
CA MET A 282 -5.07 18.54 1.16
C MET A 282 -6.22 17.57 0.89
N GLU A 283 -6.26 16.96 -0.29
CA GLU A 283 -7.31 16.01 -0.64
C GLU A 283 -7.25 14.74 0.23
N ARG A 284 -6.04 14.23 0.51
CA ARG A 284 -5.83 13.10 1.41
C ARG A 284 -6.20 13.43 2.85
N PHE A 285 -5.92 14.64 3.31
CA PHE A 285 -6.35 15.15 4.60
C PHE A 285 -7.89 15.11 4.73
N LEU A 286 -8.60 15.72 3.76
CA LEU A 286 -10.06 15.74 3.74
C LEU A 286 -10.68 14.34 3.59
N GLN A 287 -10.10 13.47 2.76
CA GLN A 287 -10.54 12.09 2.62
C GLN A 287 -10.53 11.38 3.97
N ASN A 288 -9.46 11.52 4.76
CA ASN A 288 -9.38 10.82 6.04
C ASN A 288 -10.33 11.45 7.08
N ILE A 289 -10.60 12.75 7.06
CA ILE A 289 -11.66 13.31 7.91
C ILE A 289 -13.02 12.68 7.59
N VAL A 290 -13.36 12.60 6.29
CA VAL A 290 -14.65 12.03 5.86
C VAL A 290 -14.77 10.55 6.21
N VAL A 291 -13.76 9.74 5.86
CA VAL A 291 -13.86 8.28 6.04
C VAL A 291 -13.96 7.90 7.51
N TYR A 292 -13.12 8.48 8.36
CA TYR A 292 -13.11 8.11 9.78
C TYR A 292 -14.26 8.79 10.53
N GLY A 293 -14.64 10.01 10.14
CA GLY A 293 -15.87 10.63 10.61
C GLY A 293 -17.10 9.75 10.35
N LEU A 294 -17.23 9.18 9.15
CA LEU A 294 -18.31 8.24 8.82
C LEU A 294 -18.19 6.92 9.59
N LEU A 295 -17.04 6.24 9.55
CA LEU A 295 -16.87 4.93 10.18
C LEU A 295 -17.16 4.94 11.69
N MET A 296 -16.84 6.04 12.37
CA MET A 296 -17.09 6.19 13.80
C MET A 296 -18.53 6.51 14.14
N ASN A 297 -19.10 7.52 13.48
CA ASN A 297 -20.39 8.08 13.91
C ASN A 297 -21.58 7.37 13.28
N LEU A 298 -21.40 6.63 12.18
CA LEU A 298 -22.51 5.97 11.49
C LEU A 298 -23.10 4.82 12.31
N THR A 299 -22.26 4.04 13.02
CA THR A 299 -22.76 3.02 13.95
C THR A 299 -23.52 3.64 15.12
N ALA A 300 -22.97 4.68 15.75
CA ALA A 300 -23.64 5.39 16.83
C ALA A 300 -24.98 5.98 16.39
N TYR A 301 -25.01 6.63 15.22
CA TYR A 301 -26.21 7.18 14.61
C TYR A 301 -27.30 6.13 14.41
N VAL A 302 -26.97 5.03 13.73
CA VAL A 302 -27.95 3.98 13.41
C VAL A 302 -28.41 3.25 14.67
N SER A 303 -27.52 3.03 15.64
CA SER A 303 -27.91 2.46 16.93
C SER A 303 -28.89 3.35 17.68
N GLN A 304 -28.63 4.67 17.75
CA GLN A 304 -29.54 5.61 18.41
C GLN A 304 -30.90 5.71 17.69
N ALA A 305 -30.91 5.60 16.36
CA ALA A 305 -32.13 5.60 15.57
C ALA A 305 -32.95 4.28 15.65
N LEU A 306 -32.36 3.20 16.16
CA LEU A 306 -32.97 1.88 16.32
C LEU A 306 -33.08 1.50 17.81
N ASP A 307 -33.47 2.44 18.67
CA ASP A 307 -33.70 2.22 20.10
C ASP A 307 -32.50 1.61 20.85
N ASN A 308 -31.28 2.06 20.51
CA ASN A 308 -30.01 1.61 21.09
C ASN A 308 -29.65 0.14 20.82
N GLU A 309 -30.19 -0.46 19.75
CA GLU A 309 -29.76 -1.79 19.30
C GLU A 309 -28.37 -1.73 18.62
N LEU A 310 -27.32 -1.95 19.42
CA LEU A 310 -25.92 -1.91 18.96
C LEU A 310 -25.62 -2.91 17.82
N ILE A 311 -26.18 -4.13 17.90
CA ILE A 311 -25.94 -5.19 16.89
C ILE A 311 -26.50 -4.79 15.53
N ARG A 312 -27.68 -4.15 15.49
CA ARG A 312 -28.24 -3.66 14.23
C ARG A 312 -27.43 -2.47 13.71
N GLY A 313 -27.09 -1.51 14.58
CA GLY A 313 -26.24 -0.37 14.19
C GLY A 313 -24.87 -0.77 13.62
N ALA A 314 -24.24 -1.82 14.15
CA ALA A 314 -22.97 -2.32 13.63
C ALA A 314 -23.05 -2.86 12.19
N LYS A 315 -24.24 -3.27 11.71
CA LYS A 315 -24.45 -3.73 10.33
C LYS A 315 -24.13 -2.65 9.29
N VAL A 316 -24.23 -1.37 9.65
CA VAL A 316 -23.94 -0.28 8.71
C VAL A 316 -22.46 -0.26 8.29
N ASN A 317 -21.56 -0.52 9.24
CA ASN A 317 -20.13 -0.63 8.98
C ASN A 317 -19.79 -1.91 8.21
N LEU A 318 -20.56 -2.98 8.42
CA LEU A 318 -20.45 -4.18 7.60
C LEU A 318 -20.82 -3.90 6.14
N TYR A 319 -21.93 -3.22 5.87
CA TYR A 319 -22.31 -2.84 4.50
C TYR A 319 -21.29 -1.89 3.86
N PHE A 320 -20.82 -0.89 4.60
CA PHE A 320 -19.73 -0.02 4.15
C PHE A 320 -18.48 -0.83 3.77
N GLY A 321 -18.08 -1.79 4.61
CA GLY A 321 -16.95 -2.67 4.37
C GLY A 321 -17.12 -3.62 3.17
N ILE A 322 -18.34 -4.11 2.93
CA ILE A 322 -18.67 -4.94 1.75
C ILE A 322 -18.48 -4.12 0.47
N GLY A 323 -19.02 -2.89 0.43
CA GLY A 323 -18.86 -1.99 -0.69
C GLY A 323 -17.38 -1.68 -0.98
N GLU A 324 -16.62 -1.34 0.07
CA GLU A 324 -15.18 -1.09 -0.03
C GLU A 324 -14.44 -2.33 -0.59
N SER A 325 -14.76 -3.52 -0.08
CA SER A 325 -14.11 -4.78 -0.49
C SER A 325 -14.43 -5.19 -1.93
N LEU A 326 -15.64 -4.93 -2.40
CA LEU A 326 -16.03 -5.20 -3.80
C LEU A 326 -15.24 -4.33 -4.77
N VAL A 327 -15.23 -3.01 -4.55
CA VAL A 327 -14.46 -2.07 -5.38
C VAL A 327 -12.97 -2.36 -5.29
N PHE A 328 -12.49 -2.74 -4.11
CA PHE A 328 -11.11 -3.14 -3.92
C PHE A 328 -10.74 -4.37 -4.75
N THR A 329 -11.57 -5.42 -4.74
CA THR A 329 -11.32 -6.66 -5.49
C THR A 329 -11.32 -6.40 -6.99
N VAL A 330 -12.36 -5.72 -7.50
CA VAL A 330 -12.48 -5.36 -8.91
C VAL A 330 -11.33 -4.46 -9.34
N GLY A 331 -11.00 -3.48 -8.49
CA GLY A 331 -9.91 -2.55 -8.70
C GLY A 331 -8.55 -3.25 -8.78
N ALA A 332 -8.25 -4.20 -7.90
CA ALA A 332 -6.99 -4.95 -7.93
C ALA A 332 -6.75 -5.65 -9.27
N PHE A 333 -7.78 -6.24 -9.88
CA PHE A 333 -7.67 -6.93 -11.18
C PHE A 333 -7.61 -5.99 -12.39
N ILE A 334 -8.25 -4.83 -12.31
CA ILE A 334 -8.32 -3.85 -13.41
C ILE A 334 -7.18 -2.82 -13.32
N GLY A 335 -6.60 -2.63 -12.14
CA GLY A 335 -5.66 -1.57 -11.80
C GLY A 335 -4.50 -1.42 -12.78
N ASP A 336 -3.89 -2.52 -13.20
CA ASP A 336 -2.77 -2.50 -14.14
C ASP A 336 -3.19 -2.02 -15.55
N ARG A 337 -4.47 -2.18 -15.94
CA ARG A 337 -5.00 -1.71 -17.24
C ARG A 337 -5.32 -0.21 -17.25
N ILE A 338 -5.62 0.36 -16.09
CA ILE A 338 -5.97 1.79 -15.91
C ILE A 338 -4.80 2.64 -15.44
N ARG A 339 -3.61 2.05 -15.38
CA ARG A 339 -2.37 2.73 -15.01
C ARG A 339 -2.09 3.95 -15.90
N GLY A 340 -1.63 5.03 -15.29
CA GLY A 340 -1.46 6.35 -15.92
C GLY A 340 -2.73 7.21 -15.96
N TYR A 341 -3.85 6.67 -15.48
CA TYR A 341 -5.13 7.35 -15.34
C TYR A 341 -5.75 7.13 -13.93
N LEU A 342 -4.95 6.71 -12.94
CA LEU A 342 -5.45 6.46 -11.58
C LEU A 342 -6.01 7.71 -10.87
N PRO A 343 -5.46 8.93 -11.06
CA PRO A 343 -6.06 10.13 -10.49
C PRO A 343 -7.48 10.38 -11.00
N LEU A 344 -7.78 9.99 -12.25
CA LEU A 344 -9.11 10.12 -12.82
C LEU A 344 -10.09 9.13 -12.17
N THR A 345 -9.66 7.90 -11.87
CA THR A 345 -10.51 6.96 -11.14
C THR A 345 -10.83 7.44 -9.74
N TYR A 346 -9.88 8.13 -9.08
CA TYR A 346 -10.12 8.80 -7.79
C TYR A 346 -11.17 9.91 -7.91
N LEU A 347 -11.10 10.73 -8.95
CA LEU A 347 -12.09 11.78 -9.21
C LEU A 347 -13.49 11.18 -9.40
N ILE A 348 -13.60 10.10 -10.19
CA ILE A 348 -14.87 9.40 -10.41
C ILE A 348 -15.42 8.85 -9.09
N GLY A 349 -14.58 8.17 -8.30
CA GLY A 349 -14.96 7.66 -6.97
C GLY A 349 -15.43 8.76 -6.02
N ALA A 350 -14.70 9.88 -5.96
CA ALA A 350 -15.09 11.04 -5.15
C ALA A 350 -16.40 11.67 -5.64
N GLY A 351 -16.64 11.72 -6.95
CA GLY A 351 -17.89 12.20 -7.54
C GLY A 351 -19.08 11.36 -7.11
N PHE A 352 -18.98 10.02 -7.21
CA PHE A 352 -20.03 9.12 -6.72
C PHE A 352 -20.23 9.25 -5.20
N ALA A 353 -19.15 9.35 -4.42
CA ALA A 353 -19.25 9.57 -2.97
C ALA A 353 -19.97 10.88 -2.64
N ALA A 354 -19.73 11.96 -3.40
CA ALA A 354 -20.43 13.23 -3.24
C ALA A 354 -21.94 13.06 -3.49
N VAL A 355 -22.32 12.40 -4.59
CA VAL A 355 -23.73 12.13 -4.91
C VAL A 355 -24.40 11.33 -3.80
N PHE A 356 -23.78 10.25 -3.33
CA PHE A 356 -24.37 9.42 -2.27
C PHE A 356 -24.53 10.19 -0.96
N LEU A 357 -23.51 10.96 -0.53
CA LEU A 357 -23.61 11.76 0.70
C LEU A 357 -24.62 12.92 0.59
N LEU A 358 -24.76 13.52 -0.60
CA LEU A 358 -25.79 14.53 -0.87
C LEU A 358 -27.20 13.96 -0.81
N ILE A 359 -27.40 12.68 -1.17
CA ILE A 359 -28.66 11.97 -0.99
C ILE A 359 -28.86 11.68 0.51
N VAL A 360 -27.87 11.08 1.18
CA VAL A 360 -27.94 10.72 2.60
C VAL A 360 -28.32 11.92 3.48
N GLN A 361 -27.74 13.10 3.27
CA GLN A 361 -28.09 14.28 4.08
C GLN A 361 -29.59 14.68 4.01
N THR A 362 -30.31 14.28 2.96
CA THR A 362 -31.75 14.55 2.81
C THR A 362 -32.62 13.38 3.30
N THR A 363 -32.12 12.15 3.20
CA THR A 363 -32.86 10.93 3.52
C THR A 363 -32.39 10.26 4.81
N TYR A 364 -31.56 10.91 5.62
CA TYR A 364 -30.91 10.27 6.77
C TYR A 364 -31.93 9.66 7.75
N THR A 365 -33.13 10.25 7.88
CA THR A 365 -34.21 9.73 8.73
C THR A 365 -34.67 8.31 8.39
N ASP A 366 -34.47 7.85 7.15
CA ASP A 366 -34.78 6.47 6.74
C ASP A 366 -33.53 5.58 6.87
N ILE A 367 -33.53 4.74 7.91
CA ILE A 367 -32.40 3.87 8.24
C ILE A 367 -32.15 2.79 7.17
N ASN A 368 -33.18 2.32 6.47
CA ASN A 368 -33.01 1.35 5.40
C ASN A 368 -32.25 1.97 4.22
N VAL A 369 -32.57 3.22 3.90
CA VAL A 369 -31.85 3.99 2.87
C VAL A 369 -30.40 4.23 3.30
N VAL A 370 -30.16 4.57 4.56
CA VAL A 370 -28.80 4.74 5.12
C VAL A 370 -27.99 3.45 5.00
N TYR A 371 -28.56 2.28 5.30
CA TYR A 371 -27.86 1.00 5.14
C TYR A 371 -27.42 0.74 3.70
N ILE A 372 -28.32 0.93 2.73
CA ILE A 372 -28.02 0.71 1.31
C ILE A 372 -26.96 1.70 0.82
N LEU A 373 -27.15 2.99 1.11
CA LEU A 373 -26.22 4.03 0.71
C LEU A 373 -24.86 3.93 1.41
N ALA A 374 -24.79 3.36 2.61
CA ALA A 374 -23.52 3.09 3.28
C ALA A 374 -22.65 2.13 2.48
N GLY A 375 -23.24 1.09 1.87
CA GLY A 375 -22.50 0.18 0.99
C GLY A 375 -21.97 0.87 -0.27
N PHE A 376 -22.81 1.65 -0.95
CA PHE A 376 -22.38 2.42 -2.12
C PHE A 376 -21.33 3.48 -1.80
N THR A 377 -21.50 4.18 -0.67
CA THR A 377 -20.53 5.15 -0.16
C THR A 377 -19.21 4.47 0.17
N GLY A 378 -19.24 3.31 0.83
CA GLY A 378 -18.05 2.51 1.12
C GLY A 378 -17.29 2.09 -0.13
N GLY A 379 -18.00 1.70 -1.20
CA GLY A 379 -17.39 1.43 -2.51
C GLY A 379 -16.77 2.66 -3.15
N ALA A 380 -17.51 3.77 -3.23
CA ALA A 380 -17.04 5.01 -3.86
C ALA A 380 -15.83 5.61 -3.14
N VAL A 381 -15.87 5.62 -1.81
CA VAL A 381 -14.76 6.02 -0.94
C VAL A 381 -13.60 5.02 -1.04
N GLY A 382 -13.91 3.73 -1.18
CA GLY A 382 -12.97 2.63 -1.28
C GLY A 382 -11.99 2.74 -2.44
N VAL A 383 -12.41 3.36 -3.56
CA VAL A 383 -11.52 3.71 -4.69
C VAL A 383 -10.28 4.46 -4.20
N GLY A 384 -10.47 5.37 -3.22
CA GLY A 384 -9.43 6.18 -2.62
C GLY A 384 -8.43 5.40 -1.75
N ASN A 385 -8.73 4.16 -1.39
CA ASN A 385 -7.84 3.27 -0.63
C ASN A 385 -7.21 2.18 -1.51
N THR A 386 -7.96 1.67 -2.51
CA THR A 386 -7.51 0.58 -3.40
C THR A 386 -6.20 0.90 -4.10
N PHE A 387 -6.12 2.04 -4.78
CA PHE A 387 -4.94 2.38 -5.59
C PHE A 387 -3.98 3.36 -4.90
N LEU A 388 -4.03 3.48 -3.57
CA LEU A 388 -3.37 4.59 -2.87
C LEU A 388 -1.87 4.67 -3.16
N TYR A 389 -1.19 3.52 -3.13
CA TYR A 389 0.24 3.45 -3.40
C TYR A 389 0.57 3.92 -4.82
N ALA A 390 -0.03 3.29 -5.83
CA ALA A 390 0.22 3.60 -7.23
C ALA A 390 -0.26 5.01 -7.64
N THR A 391 -1.35 5.49 -7.05
CA THR A 391 -1.87 6.84 -7.33
C THR A 391 -1.01 7.92 -6.70
N ALA A 392 -0.55 7.73 -5.45
CA ALA A 392 0.38 8.66 -4.82
C ALA A 392 1.64 8.81 -5.68
N GLU A 393 2.13 7.70 -6.21
CA GLU A 393 3.27 7.66 -7.12
C GLU A 393 3.01 8.44 -8.43
N GLU A 394 1.85 8.24 -9.06
CA GLU A 394 1.42 8.95 -10.28
C GLU A 394 1.21 10.46 -10.07
N VAL A 395 0.64 10.86 -8.93
CA VAL A 395 0.34 12.26 -8.64
C VAL A 395 1.60 13.02 -8.23
N MET A 396 2.41 12.42 -7.36
CA MET A 396 3.60 13.07 -6.81
C MET A 396 4.80 13.03 -7.74
N LEU A 397 4.77 12.19 -8.80
CA LEU A 397 5.87 12.02 -9.76
C LEU A 397 7.19 11.63 -9.09
N VAL A 398 7.11 10.82 -8.02
CA VAL A 398 8.29 10.29 -7.29
C VAL A 398 8.15 8.78 -7.11
N HIS A 399 9.14 8.13 -6.51
CA HIS A 399 9.05 6.70 -6.23
C HIS A 399 8.00 6.41 -5.13
N GLY A 400 7.32 5.27 -5.22
CA GLY A 400 6.29 4.86 -4.26
C GLY A 400 6.81 4.80 -2.81
N SER A 401 8.08 4.46 -2.60
CA SER A 401 8.74 4.48 -1.28
C SER A 401 8.84 5.87 -0.63
N ILE A 402 8.64 6.95 -1.39
CA ILE A 402 8.55 8.33 -0.87
C ILE A 402 7.09 8.78 -0.90
N ALA A 403 6.42 8.58 -2.04
CA ALA A 403 5.05 9.06 -2.26
C ALA A 403 4.06 8.46 -1.25
N PHE A 404 4.12 7.15 -1.02
CA PHE A 404 3.17 6.45 -0.16
C PHE A 404 3.36 6.82 1.32
N PRO A 405 4.59 6.82 1.90
CA PRO A 405 4.83 7.36 3.23
C PRO A 405 4.36 8.79 3.44
N MET A 406 4.73 9.73 2.55
CA MET A 406 4.30 11.12 2.68
C MET A 406 2.77 11.24 2.62
N THR A 407 2.12 10.49 1.72
CA THR A 407 0.67 10.46 1.59
C THR A 407 0.00 9.94 2.86
N LYS A 408 0.55 8.89 3.48
CA LYS A 408 0.02 8.36 4.74
C LYS A 408 0.26 9.31 5.91
N MET A 409 1.38 10.02 5.95
CA MET A 409 1.62 10.99 7.03
C MET A 409 0.49 12.03 7.09
N VAL A 410 0.11 12.61 5.94
CA VAL A 410 -1.00 13.57 5.87
C VAL A 410 -2.35 12.90 6.18
N ALA A 411 -2.54 11.65 5.76
CA ALA A 411 -3.71 10.85 6.14
C ALA A 411 -3.83 10.68 7.65
N GLY A 412 -2.72 10.41 8.35
CA GLY A 412 -2.68 10.28 9.81
C GLY A 412 -3.15 11.56 10.52
N ILE A 413 -2.70 12.74 10.06
CA ILE A 413 -3.15 14.02 10.61
C ILE A 413 -4.68 14.18 10.43
N GLY A 414 -5.21 13.84 9.25
CA GLY A 414 -6.66 13.86 9.00
C GLY A 414 -7.44 12.89 9.91
N MET A 415 -6.88 11.70 10.14
CA MET A 415 -7.47 10.71 11.07
C MET A 415 -7.50 11.20 12.51
N LEU A 416 -6.46 11.91 12.98
CA LEU A 416 -6.44 12.43 14.36
C LEU A 416 -7.52 13.49 14.59
N ILE A 417 -7.78 14.30 13.57
CA ILE A 417 -8.72 15.43 13.61
C ILE A 417 -10.17 14.96 13.40
N ALA A 418 -10.39 13.84 12.70
CA ALA A 418 -11.72 13.38 12.32
C ALA A 418 -12.69 13.23 13.49
N PRO A 419 -12.35 12.56 14.62
CA PRO A 419 -13.27 12.37 15.73
C PRO A 419 -13.63 13.70 16.38
N ALA A 420 -12.64 14.56 16.66
CA ALA A 420 -12.85 15.88 17.26
C ALA A 420 -13.72 16.78 16.39
N PHE A 421 -13.46 16.81 15.07
CA PHE A 421 -14.28 17.55 14.12
C PHE A 421 -15.72 17.03 14.09
N SER A 422 -15.90 15.71 13.92
CA SER A 422 -17.22 15.11 13.81
C SER A 422 -18.05 15.25 15.08
N GLY A 423 -17.44 15.04 16.25
CA GLY A 423 -18.08 15.21 17.56
C GLY A 423 -18.53 16.64 17.78
N ALA A 424 -17.65 17.63 17.56
CA ALA A 424 -18.01 19.04 17.70
C ALA A 424 -19.16 19.47 16.78
N VAL A 425 -19.22 18.93 15.55
CA VAL A 425 -20.34 19.19 14.63
C VAL A 425 -21.64 18.54 15.12
N ILE A 426 -21.57 17.31 15.64
CA ILE A 426 -22.73 16.60 16.18
C ILE A 426 -23.26 17.31 17.43
N ASP A 427 -22.39 17.72 18.35
CA ASP A 427 -22.77 18.39 19.60
C ASP A 427 -23.39 19.76 19.31
N GLY A 428 -22.90 20.49 18.32
CA GLY A 428 -23.41 21.82 17.95
C GLY A 428 -24.65 21.81 17.05
N TYR A 429 -24.74 20.87 16.09
CA TYR A 429 -25.71 20.89 15.00
C TYR A 429 -26.46 19.56 14.78
N GLY A 430 -26.23 18.56 15.63
CA GLY A 430 -26.80 17.21 15.52
C GLY A 430 -26.30 16.42 14.31
N TYR A 431 -26.84 15.22 14.12
CA TYR A 431 -26.49 14.36 12.99
C TYR A 431 -26.83 14.95 11.63
N ARG A 432 -27.81 15.86 11.55
CA ARG A 432 -28.09 16.61 10.31
C ARG A 432 -26.90 17.46 9.90
N GLY A 433 -26.33 18.24 10.84
CA GLY A 433 -25.12 19.02 10.61
C GLY A 433 -23.93 18.14 10.22
N PHE A 434 -23.80 16.97 10.86
CA PHE A 434 -22.78 15.99 10.52
C PHE A 434 -22.85 15.53 9.05
N PHE A 435 -24.01 15.07 8.56
CA PHE A 435 -24.14 14.61 7.18
C PHE A 435 -23.91 15.74 6.16
N ILE A 436 -24.40 16.96 6.44
CA ILE A 436 -24.14 18.15 5.61
C ILE A 436 -22.64 18.43 5.55
N SER A 437 -21.95 18.41 6.70
CA SER A 437 -20.51 18.66 6.76
C SER A 437 -19.71 17.65 5.94
N MET A 438 -20.07 16.36 6.01
CA MET A 438 -19.42 15.30 5.24
C MET A 438 -19.66 15.46 3.73
N ALA A 439 -20.88 15.83 3.32
CA ALA A 439 -21.19 16.11 1.92
C ALA A 439 -20.37 17.29 1.36
N VAL A 440 -20.24 18.39 2.13
CA VAL A 440 -19.43 19.56 1.76
C VAL A 440 -17.95 19.18 1.62
N LEU A 441 -17.40 18.45 2.59
CA LEU A 441 -16.00 18.01 2.54
C LEU A 441 -15.70 17.13 1.32
N VAL A 442 -16.63 16.24 0.94
CA VAL A 442 -16.46 15.42 -0.28
C VAL A 442 -16.59 16.24 -1.56
N CYS A 443 -17.49 17.25 -1.61
CA CYS A 443 -17.56 18.16 -2.75
C CYS A 443 -16.25 18.95 -2.94
N LEU A 444 -15.63 19.43 -1.85
CA LEU A 444 -14.32 20.07 -1.90
C LEU A 444 -13.25 19.14 -2.47
N ARG A 445 -13.28 17.85 -2.13
CA ARG A 445 -12.37 16.84 -2.68
C ARG A 445 -12.54 16.66 -4.18
N VAL A 446 -13.78 16.66 -4.69
CA VAL A 446 -14.04 16.62 -6.14
C VAL A 446 -13.36 17.81 -6.83
N GLY A 447 -13.46 19.02 -6.25
CA GLY A 447 -12.77 20.20 -6.75
C GLY A 447 -11.24 20.05 -6.78
N LEU A 448 -10.64 19.59 -5.67
CA LEU A 448 -9.19 19.37 -5.58
C LEU A 448 -8.69 18.32 -6.59
N LEU A 449 -9.38 17.17 -6.71
CA LEU A 449 -9.04 16.12 -7.67
C LEU A 449 -9.17 16.60 -9.11
N THR A 450 -10.19 17.39 -9.42
CA THR A 450 -10.37 17.99 -10.76
C THR A 450 -9.15 18.85 -11.13
N VAL A 451 -8.69 19.71 -10.21
CA VAL A 451 -7.50 20.55 -10.43
C VAL A 451 -6.24 19.70 -10.60
N ILE A 452 -6.06 18.64 -9.79
CA ILE A 452 -4.93 17.70 -9.91
C ILE A 452 -4.93 17.05 -11.29
N CYS A 453 -6.07 16.53 -11.76
CA CYS A 453 -6.20 15.91 -13.08
C CYS A 453 -5.86 16.89 -14.21
N ILE A 454 -6.31 18.16 -14.11
CA ILE A 454 -5.99 19.21 -15.10
C ILE A 454 -4.48 19.48 -15.14
N ILE A 455 -3.82 19.61 -13.99
CA ILE A 455 -2.37 19.86 -13.90
C ILE A 455 -1.59 18.68 -14.51
N LEU A 456 -1.94 17.45 -14.14
CA LEU A 456 -1.28 16.25 -14.65
C LEU A 456 -1.47 16.09 -16.15
N HIS A 457 -2.68 16.36 -16.66
CA HIS A 457 -2.95 16.32 -18.10
C HIS A 457 -2.11 17.35 -18.87
N ARG A 458 -2.01 18.58 -18.37
CA ARG A 458 -1.16 19.64 -18.97
C ARG A 458 0.32 19.24 -18.98
N LYS A 459 0.84 18.67 -17.87
CA LYS A 459 2.21 18.18 -17.78
C LYS A 459 2.48 17.03 -18.75
N LYS A 460 1.57 16.06 -18.84
CA LYS A 460 1.64 14.95 -19.78
C LYS A 460 1.69 15.44 -21.23
N LYS A 461 0.83 16.40 -21.59
CA LYS A 461 0.83 17.00 -22.94
C LYS A 461 2.16 17.71 -23.25
N LYS A 462 2.72 18.47 -22.30
CA LYS A 462 4.00 19.17 -22.48
C LYS A 462 5.16 18.20 -22.72
N LEU A 463 5.25 17.12 -21.95
CA LEU A 463 6.31 16.11 -22.11
C LEU A 463 6.23 15.40 -23.47
N LEU A 464 5.03 15.03 -23.92
CA LEU A 464 4.84 14.41 -25.23
C LEU A 464 5.26 15.34 -26.38
N LEU A 465 5.04 16.65 -26.23
CA LEU A 465 5.51 17.65 -27.20
C LEU A 465 7.04 17.76 -27.21
N GLU A 466 7.68 17.73 -26.04
CA GLU A 466 9.15 17.76 -25.91
C GLU A 466 9.80 16.49 -26.49
N GLU A 467 9.19 15.30 -26.28
CA GLU A 467 9.64 14.04 -26.88
C GLU A 467 9.49 14.02 -28.40
N ALA A 468 8.35 14.51 -28.92
CA ALA A 468 8.13 14.65 -30.35
C ALA A 468 9.16 15.60 -31.00
N GLN A 469 9.51 16.70 -30.32
CA GLN A 469 10.55 17.62 -30.78
C GLN A 469 11.95 16.99 -30.72
N LYS A 470 12.26 16.19 -29.70
CA LYS A 470 13.55 15.45 -29.63
C LYS A 470 13.69 14.43 -30.76
N HIS A 471 12.65 13.66 -31.07
CA HIS A 471 12.69 12.73 -32.20
C HIS A 471 12.75 13.43 -33.57
N SER A 472 12.22 14.66 -33.68
CA SER A 472 12.38 15.47 -34.89
C SER A 472 13.79 16.06 -35.04
N ASN A 473 14.56 16.15 -33.95
CA ASN A 473 15.89 16.75 -33.90
C ASN A 473 17.02 15.71 -33.76
N GLU A 474 16.71 14.42 -33.62
CA GLU A 474 17.72 13.36 -33.77
C GLU A 474 18.19 13.36 -35.23
N PRO A 475 19.47 13.65 -35.51
CA PRO A 475 19.98 13.50 -36.87
C PRO A 475 19.76 12.04 -37.25
N SER A 476 19.18 11.81 -38.43
CA SER A 476 19.13 10.49 -39.04
C SER A 476 20.53 9.90 -38.89
N LEU A 477 20.66 8.79 -38.15
CA LEU A 477 21.90 8.03 -38.04
C LEU A 477 22.28 7.57 -39.46
N THR A 478 22.97 8.44 -40.19
CA THR A 478 23.63 8.13 -41.45
C THR A 478 24.73 7.16 -41.09
N HIS A 479 24.56 5.92 -41.52
CA HIS A 479 25.55 4.87 -41.34
C HIS A 479 26.89 5.36 -41.91
N CYS A 480 28.00 5.08 -41.23
CA CYS A 480 29.37 5.51 -41.59
C CYS A 480 29.81 5.13 -43.03
N CYS A 481 28.98 4.40 -43.78
CA CYS A 481 29.24 3.94 -45.15
C CYS A 481 28.74 4.90 -46.24
N GLU A 482 28.06 6.00 -45.91
CA GLU A 482 27.73 7.01 -46.93
C GLU A 482 28.93 7.86 -47.37
N PHE A 483 30.05 7.82 -46.63
CA PHE A 483 31.28 8.57 -46.95
C PHE A 483 32.45 7.71 -47.42
N THR A 484 32.26 6.40 -47.67
CA THR A 484 33.32 5.50 -48.14
C THR A 484 32.83 4.60 -49.27
N SER A 485 33.66 4.40 -50.30
CA SER A 485 33.32 3.64 -51.52
C SER A 485 33.34 2.11 -51.34
N SER A 486 33.29 1.59 -50.12
CA SER A 486 33.32 0.15 -49.83
C SER A 486 31.98 -0.35 -49.28
N LYS A 487 31.45 -1.41 -49.90
CA LYS A 487 30.16 -2.03 -49.52
C LYS A 487 30.27 -2.67 -48.13
N CYS A 488 29.50 -2.19 -47.16
CA CYS A 488 29.30 -2.88 -45.88
C CYS A 488 28.31 -4.03 -46.05
N GLY A 489 28.75 -5.26 -45.76
CA GLY A 489 27.97 -6.49 -45.89
C GLY A 489 26.93 -6.73 -44.79
N MET A 490 26.27 -5.68 -44.27
CA MET A 490 25.19 -5.85 -43.29
C MET A 490 23.85 -5.38 -43.86
N THR A 491 22.90 -6.31 -43.96
CA THR A 491 21.52 -6.07 -44.42
C THR A 491 20.74 -5.22 -43.42
N LYS A 492 20.29 -4.04 -43.86
CA LYS A 492 19.29 -3.19 -43.18
C LYS A 492 17.99 -3.97 -42.96
N THR A 493 17.56 -4.13 -41.71
CA THR A 493 16.18 -4.51 -41.39
C THR A 493 15.29 -3.27 -41.59
N SER A 494 14.73 -3.14 -42.79
CA SER A 494 13.84 -2.04 -43.19
C SER A 494 12.51 -2.09 -42.44
N SER A 495 12.23 -1.08 -41.61
CA SER A 495 10.87 -0.74 -41.19
C SER A 495 10.06 -0.22 -42.39
N ARG A 496 9.14 -1.04 -42.92
CA ARG A 496 8.23 -0.65 -44.02
C ARG A 496 7.19 0.35 -43.53
N CYS A 497 7.23 1.57 -44.06
CA CYS A 497 6.04 2.41 -44.25
C CYS A 497 5.23 1.84 -45.43
N VAL A 498 3.91 1.74 -45.27
CA VAL A 498 2.98 1.24 -46.29
C VAL A 498 2.40 2.42 -47.08
N SER A 499 2.30 2.27 -48.41
CA SER A 499 1.42 3.04 -49.30
C SER A 499 0.76 2.06 -50.29
N PRO A 500 -0.41 2.39 -50.88
CA PRO A 500 -1.42 1.39 -51.24
C PRO A 500 -1.42 1.04 -52.72
N SER A 501 -1.24 -0.24 -53.07
CA SER A 501 -1.77 -0.84 -54.31
C SER A 501 -1.53 -2.35 -54.36
N GLU A 502 -2.60 -3.06 -54.72
CA GLU A 502 -2.69 -4.42 -55.27
C GLU A 502 -2.56 -5.64 -54.33
N GLN A 503 -3.66 -6.39 -54.30
CA GLN A 503 -3.89 -7.67 -53.66
C GLN A 503 -3.17 -8.81 -54.41
N ASN A 504 -2.52 -9.71 -53.66
CA ASN A 504 -2.79 -11.16 -53.68
C ASN A 504 -1.77 -11.93 -52.82
N GLY A 505 -2.25 -12.76 -51.90
CA GLY A 505 -1.44 -13.79 -51.21
C GLY A 505 -1.44 -13.71 -49.68
N ILE A 506 -2.33 -14.51 -49.06
CA ILE A 506 -2.32 -15.20 -47.75
C ILE A 506 -1.20 -14.81 -46.72
N PRO A 507 -1.53 -14.49 -45.45
CA PRO A 507 -0.62 -13.84 -44.50
C PRO A 507 0.22 -14.82 -43.65
N PRO A 508 1.43 -14.44 -43.19
CA PRO A 508 2.04 -14.99 -41.99
C PRO A 508 1.67 -14.15 -40.76
N THR A 509 1.32 -14.83 -39.68
CA THR A 509 0.95 -14.30 -38.37
C THR A 509 2.07 -13.48 -37.75
N VAL A 510 1.90 -12.14 -37.71
CA VAL A 510 2.71 -11.23 -36.91
C VAL A 510 2.10 -11.15 -35.51
N ASP A 511 2.85 -11.53 -34.49
CA ASP A 511 2.49 -11.36 -33.09
C ASP A 511 2.12 -9.90 -32.80
N LYS A 512 0.84 -9.70 -32.48
CA LYS A 512 0.31 -8.44 -32.00
C LYS A 512 0.93 -8.18 -30.61
N VAL A 513 1.99 -7.38 -30.54
CA VAL A 513 2.40 -6.69 -29.31
C VAL A 513 1.14 -6.08 -28.70
N SER A 514 0.75 -6.55 -27.52
CA SER A 514 -0.58 -6.25 -26.99
C SER A 514 -0.69 -4.76 -26.69
N ASP A 515 -1.89 -4.19 -26.82
CA ASP A 515 -2.15 -2.77 -26.50
C ASP A 515 -1.67 -2.40 -25.07
N THR A 516 -1.59 -3.40 -24.20
CA THR A 516 -1.00 -3.36 -22.86
C THR A 516 0.50 -3.04 -22.84
N GLU A 517 1.29 -3.64 -23.73
CA GLU A 517 2.76 -3.46 -23.79
C GLU A 517 3.12 -2.09 -24.36
N LYS A 518 2.35 -1.60 -25.34
CA LYS A 518 2.49 -0.23 -25.85
C LYS A 518 2.16 0.82 -24.78
N ARG A 519 1.10 0.60 -23.99
CA ARG A 519 0.73 1.45 -22.86
C ARG A 519 1.77 1.37 -21.73
N LEU A 520 2.34 0.20 -21.48
CA LEU A 520 3.44 0.01 -20.53
C LEU A 520 4.67 0.82 -20.97
N ALA A 521 5.07 0.72 -22.23
CA ALA A 521 6.20 1.46 -22.79
C ALA A 521 5.99 2.99 -22.75
N LEU A 522 4.79 3.49 -23.09
CA LEU A 522 4.42 4.90 -22.99
C LEU A 522 4.41 5.41 -21.53
N SER A 523 3.92 4.59 -20.61
CA SER A 523 3.98 4.87 -19.17
C SER A 523 5.43 4.95 -18.71
N THR A 524 6.28 3.98 -19.08
CA THR A 524 7.71 3.95 -18.74
C THR A 524 8.49 5.12 -19.34
N ALA A 525 8.19 5.55 -20.57
CA ALA A 525 8.80 6.73 -21.21
C ALA A 525 8.44 8.03 -20.47
N TRP A 526 7.15 8.22 -20.14
CA TRP A 526 6.65 9.34 -19.33
C TRP A 526 7.38 9.48 -17.98
N TYR A 527 7.78 8.35 -17.37
CA TYR A 527 8.50 8.35 -16.09
C TYR A 527 10.00 8.69 -16.19
N ARG A 528 10.70 8.29 -17.27
CA ARG A 528 12.16 8.50 -17.40
C ARG A 528 12.55 9.98 -17.41
N GLY A 529 11.72 10.85 -18.00
CA GLY A 529 12.00 12.29 -18.09
C GLY A 529 11.94 13.04 -16.74
N SER A 530 11.14 12.55 -15.78
CA SER A 530 10.95 13.22 -14.48
C SER A 530 11.96 12.80 -13.40
N GLN A 531 12.61 11.65 -13.55
CA GLN A 531 13.54 11.10 -12.55
C GLN A 531 14.94 11.72 -12.59
N GLN A 532 15.31 12.39 -13.69
CA GLN A 532 16.62 13.05 -13.82
C GLN A 532 16.72 14.38 -13.07
N ALA A 533 15.60 14.94 -12.58
CA ALA A 533 15.54 16.25 -11.92
C ALA A 533 15.13 16.20 -10.44
N VAL A 534 15.21 15.03 -9.80
CA VAL A 534 15.03 14.91 -8.35
C VAL A 534 16.43 14.75 -7.74
N PRO A 535 16.88 15.68 -6.87
CA PRO A 535 18.19 15.61 -6.23
C PRO A 535 18.34 14.40 -5.31
#